data_AF-A0A0R1TQ16-F1
#
_entry.id   AF-A0A0R1TQ16-F1
#
_cell.length_a   1.000
_cell.length_b   1.000
_cell.length_c   1.000
_cell.angle_alpha   90.00
_cell.angle_beta   90.00
_cell.angle_gamma   90.00
#
_symmetry.space_group_name_H-M   'P 1'
#
loop_
_entity.id
_entity.type
_entity.pdbx_description
1 polymer ?
#
loop_
_entity_poly.entity_id
_entity_poly.type
_entity_poly.pdbx_seq_one_letter_code
_entity_poly.pdbx_strand_id
1 'polypeptide(L)' 'MTQEQFMRYVELALKNLGHNQASRYNIEGEIYRVMQQYSEAQITEKVKTISFKK' A
#
# COMPACT_ATOMS: atom_id res chain seq x y z
N MET A 1 1.50 -3.00 15.38
CA MET A 1 0.45 -3.26 14.36
C MET A 1 0.93 -4.42 13.51
N THR A 2 0.11 -5.44 13.26
CA THR A 2 0.46 -6.56 12.37
C THR A 2 0.23 -6.17 10.90
N GLN A 3 0.85 -6.89 9.97
CA GLN A 3 0.59 -6.71 8.53
C GLN A 3 -0.90 -6.89 8.20
N GLU A 4 -1.58 -7.86 8.81
CA GLU A 4 -3.02 -8.06 8.62
C GLU A 4 -3.85 -6.86 9.10
N GLN A 5 -3.52 -6.31 10.27
CA GLN A 5 -4.18 -5.10 10.78
C GLN A 5 -3.98 -3.91 9.85
N PHE A 6 -2.76 -3.73 9.32
CA PHE A 6 -2.46 -2.68 8.35
C PHE A 6 -3.28 -2.82 7.06
N MET A 7 -3.35 -4.03 6.49
CA MET A 7 -4.11 -4.27 5.27
C MET A 7 -5.61 -4.01 5.46
N ARG A 8 -6.19 -4.35 6.62
CA ARG A 8 -7.59 -4.01 6.93
C ARG A 8 -7.84 -2.50 6.98
N TYR A 9 -6.88 -1.71 7.50
CA TYR A 9 -6.99 -0.26 7.47
C TYR A 9 -6.93 0.30 6.04
N VAL A 10 -6.05 -0.25 5.20
CA VAL A 10 -5.97 0.13 3.78
C VAL A 10 -7.28 -0.20 3.06
N GLU A 11 -7.81 -1.41 3.23
CA GLU A 11 -9.09 -1.82 2.63
C GLU A 11 -10.23 -0.86 3.01
N LEU A 12 -10.35 -0.53 4.30
CA LEU A 12 -11.35 0.40 4.81
C LEU A 12 -11.17 1.81 4.22
N ALA A 13 -9.94 2.31 4.15
CA ALA A 13 -9.65 3.61 3.58
C ALA A 13 -10.02 3.67 2.09
N LEU A 14 -9.64 2.66 1.30
CA LEU A 14 -9.96 2.59 -0.12
C LEU A 14 -11.47 2.47 -0.36
N LYS A 15 -12.19 1.74 0.50
CA LYS A 15 -13.66 1.67 0.48
C LYS A 15 -14.29 3.03 0.76
N ASN A 16 -13.80 3.76 1.76
CA ASN A 16 -14.30 5.09 2.11
C ASN A 16 -14.03 6.13 1.03
N LEU A 17 -12.94 5.97 0.28
CA LEU A 17 -12.61 6.80 -0.89
C LEU A 17 -13.41 6.43 -2.16
N GLY A 18 -14.29 5.43 -2.09
CA GLY A 18 -15.15 5.03 -3.21
C GLY A 18 -14.44 4.24 -4.31
N HIS A 19 -13.25 3.68 -4.05
CA HIS A 19 -12.60 2.80 -5.03
C HIS A 19 -13.42 1.54 -5.26
N ASN A 20 -13.55 1.17 -6.54
CA ASN A 20 -14.21 -0.08 -6.94
C ASN A 20 -13.37 -1.31 -6.52
N GLN A 21 -13.98 -2.49 -6.54
CA GLN A 21 -13.35 -3.72 -6.09
C GLN A 21 -12.05 -4.06 -6.85
N ALA A 22 -12.01 -3.83 -8.17
CA ALA A 22 -10.83 -4.12 -8.98
C ALA A 22 -9.65 -3.20 -8.62
N SER A 23 -9.91 -1.90 -8.45
CA SER A 23 -8.90 -0.94 -7.99
C SER A 23 -8.38 -1.28 -6.60
N ARG A 24 -9.25 -1.69 -5.67
CA ARG A 24 -8.83 -2.13 -4.33
C ARG A 24 -7.91 -3.34 -4.39
N TYR A 25 -8.30 -4.38 -5.13
CA TYR A 25 -7.51 -5.59 -5.29
C TYR A 25 -6.11 -5.30 -5.86
N ASN A 26 -6.03 -4.44 -6.89
CA ASN A 26 -4.75 -4.06 -7.48
C ASN A 26 -3.86 -3.31 -6.49
N ILE A 27 -4.42 -2.34 -5.75
CA ILE A 27 -3.65 -1.56 -4.77
C ILE A 27 -3.17 -2.45 -3.63
N GLU A 28 -4.04 -3.31 -3.09
CA GLU A 28 -3.69 -4.25 -2.02
C GLU A 28 -2.61 -5.24 -2.45
N GLY A 29 -2.72 -5.79 -3.67
CA GLY A 29 -1.71 -6.67 -4.25
C GLY A 29 -0.35 -6.00 -4.43
N GLU A 30 -0.34 -4.74 -4.89
CA GLU A 30 0.89 -3.97 -5.02
C GLU A 30 1.55 -3.68 -3.67
N ILE A 31 0.76 -3.34 -2.64
CA ILE A 31 1.26 -3.16 -1.28
C ILE A 31 1.88 -4.47 -0.78
N TYR A 32 1.19 -5.60 -0.98
CA TYR A 32 1.69 -6.91 -0.57
C TYR A 32 3.01 -7.27 -1.25
N ARG A 33 3.11 -7.01 -2.55
CA ARG A 33 4.33 -7.22 -3.34
C ARG A 33 5.50 -6.41 -2.79
N VAL A 34 5.29 -5.12 -2.49
CA VAL A 34 6.32 -4.24 -1.93
C VAL A 34 6.77 -4.74 -0.56
N MET A 35 5.84 -5.15 0.31
CA MET A 35 6.14 -5.66 1.65
C MET A 35 6.92 -6.98 1.64
N GLN A 36 6.73 -7.83 0.62
CA GLN A 36 7.52 -9.06 0.46
C GLN A 36 8.90 -8.82 -0.13
N GLN A 37 9.05 -7.81 -0.99
CA GLN A 37 10.30 -7.56 -1.71
C GLN A 37 11.30 -6.73 -0.90
N TYR A 38 10.82 -5.88 0.01
CA TYR A 38 11.64 -4.87 0.66
C TYR A 38 11.39 -4.83 2.16
N SER A 39 12.47 -4.61 2.91
CA SER A 39 12.35 -4.22 4.31
C SER A 39 11.79 -2.80 4.44
N GLU A 40 11.27 -2.46 5.60
CA GLU A 40 10.75 -1.12 5.90
C GLU A 40 11.78 -0.01 5.64
N ALA A 41 13.06 -0.25 5.98
CA ALA A 41 14.14 0.69 5.72
C ALA A 41 14.37 0.91 4.21
N GLN A 42 14.30 -0.16 3.41
CA GLN A 42 14.44 -0.08 1.96
C GLN A 42 13.25 0.63 1.31
N ILE A 43 12.03 0.39 1.80
CA ILE A 43 10.81 1.10 1.34
C ILE A 43 10.96 2.59 1.63
N THR A 44 11.35 2.94 2.85
CA THR A 44 11.56 4.34 3.28
C THR A 44 12.55 5.06 2.39
N GLU A 45 13.68 4.42 2.07
CA GLU A 45 14.70 5.01 1.21
C GLU A 45 14.21 5.17 -0.24
N LYS A 46 13.49 4.17 -0.77
CA LYS A 46 12.90 4.25 -2.11
C LYS A 46 11.87 5.38 -2.21
N VAL A 47 11.01 5.56 -1.22
CA VAL A 47 10.00 6.64 -1.22
C VAL A 47 10.66 8.03 -1.28
N LYS A 48 11.79 8.25 -0.62
CA LYS A 48 12.53 9.54 -0.70
C LYS A 48 12.99 9.86 -2.12
N THR A 49 13.27 8.84 -2.92
CA THR A 49 13.72 9.00 -4.32
C THR A 49 12.56 9.11 -5.32
N ILE A 50 11.33 8.83 -4.89
CA ILE A 50 10.14 8.94 -5.74
C ILE A 50 9.62 10.37 -5.67
N SER A 51 9.75 11.12 -6.76
CA SER A 51 9.02 12.37 -6.94
C SER A 51 7.59 12.06 -7.37
N PHE A 52 6.65 12.14 -6.44
CA PHE A 52 5.25 12.22 -6.81
C PHE A 52 5.03 13.58 -7.48
N LYS A 53 4.95 13.61 -8.82
CA LYS A 53 4.51 14.81 -9.52
C LYS A 53 3.11 15.15 -9.00
N LYS A 54 3.00 16.32 -8.38
CA LYS A 54 1.72 16.92 -7.97
C LYS A 54 0.87 17.24 -9.18
#